data_AF-A0A965AHX4-F1
#
_entry.id   AF-A0A965AHX4-F1
#
_cell.length_a   1.000
_cell.length_b   1.000
_cell.length_c   1.000
_cell.angle_alpha   90.00
_cell.angle_beta   90.00
_cell.angle_gamma   90.00
#
_symmetry.space_group_name_H-M   'P 1'
#
loop_
_entity.id
_entity.type
_entity.pdbx_description
1 polymer ?
#
loop_
_entity_poly.entity_id
_entity_poly.type
_entity_poly.pdbx_seq_one_letter_code
_entity_poly.pdbx_strand_id
1 'polypeptide(L)'
;MMYAMKAYDRPNCIMSEFKDDMKRFNYLKRLFRRYRKVNELREQLVINHLVVLYNVFGPEVATRMLFFKMSKDDYSALKTYLLFLSIMPDKIKGVKG
;
A
#
# COMPACT_ATOMS: atom_id res chain seq x y z
N MET A 1 11.81 -8.65 2.03
CA MET A 1 12.44 -7.35 2.37
C MET A 1 13.35 -6.87 1.25
N MET A 2 14.22 -7.73 0.71
CA MET A 2 15.18 -7.38 -0.35
C MET A 2 14.53 -6.75 -1.60
N TYR A 3 13.35 -7.23 -2.02
CA TYR A 3 12.59 -6.64 -3.14
C TYR A 3 12.19 -5.17 -2.90
N ALA A 4 11.69 -4.86 -1.71
CA ALA A 4 11.23 -3.52 -1.35
C ALA A 4 12.41 -2.54 -1.20
N MET A 5 13.53 -2.99 -0.63
CA MET A 5 14.73 -2.17 -0.48
C MET A 5 15.37 -1.80 -1.84
N LYS A 6 15.37 -2.72 -2.80
CA LYS A 6 15.90 -2.46 -4.16
C LYS A 6 15.06 -1.46 -4.96
N ALA A 7 13.78 -1.33 -4.64
CA ALA A 7 12.83 -0.47 -5.34
C ALA A 7 12.53 0.85 -4.62
N TYR A 8 13.12 1.07 -3.44
CA TYR A 8 12.90 2.29 -2.67
C TYR A 8 13.76 3.41 -3.26
N ASP A 9 13.12 4.31 -4.00
CA ASP A 9 13.82 5.38 -4.71
C ASP A 9 14.00 6.59 -3.80
N ARG A 10 15.12 6.61 -3.08
CA ARG A 10 15.63 7.81 -2.41
C ARG A 10 17.16 7.87 -2.47
N PRO A 11 17.75 8.99 -2.93
CA PRO A 11 19.20 9.13 -3.09
C PRO A 11 19.99 8.96 -1.79
N ASN A 12 19.37 9.23 -0.63
CA ASN A 12 19.94 8.99 0.71
C ASN A 12 18.96 8.16 1.53
N CYS A 13 18.77 6.88 1.18
CA CYS A 13 17.86 5.99 1.90
C CYS A 13 18.30 5.83 3.36
N ILE A 14 17.61 6.53 4.27
CA ILE A 14 17.79 6.33 5.71
C ILE A 14 16.96 5.12 6.12
N MET A 15 17.61 4.09 6.66
CA MET A 15 16.96 2.83 7.08
C MET A 15 15.78 3.06 8.06
N SER A 16 15.79 4.15 8.83
CA SER A 16 14.66 4.55 9.67
C SER A 16 13.43 4.98 8.86
N GLU A 17 13.60 5.82 7.82
CA GLU A 17 12.52 6.27 6.93
C GLU A 17 11.86 5.06 6.24
N PHE A 18 12.67 4.16 5.70
CA PHE A 18 12.16 2.93 5.08
C PHE A 18 11.32 2.11 6.07
N LYS A 19 11.79 1.95 7.32
CA LYS A 19 11.03 1.25 8.36
C LYS A 19 9.71 1.95 8.68
N ASP A 20 9.68 3.28 8.67
CA ASP A 20 8.47 4.04 8.94
C ASP A 20 7.46 3.96 7.79
N ASP A 21 7.90 4.01 6.53
CA ASP A 21 7.01 3.78 5.39
C ASP A 21 6.50 2.34 5.34
N MET A 22 7.31 1.37 5.76
CA MET A 22 6.85 -0.01 5.95
C MET A 22 5.72 -0.13 6.99
N LYS A 23 5.68 0.74 8.02
CA LYS A 23 4.57 0.76 8.99
C LYS A 23 3.26 1.23 8.35
N ARG A 24 3.29 2.02 7.26
CA ARG A 24 2.07 2.50 6.57
C ARG A 24 1.26 1.34 5.99
N PHE A 25 1.90 0.29 5.46
CA PHE A 25 1.20 -0.93 5.02
C PHE A 25 0.42 -1.59 6.16
N ASN A 26 1.03 -1.67 7.35
CA ASN A 26 0.35 -2.22 8.53
C ASN A 26 -0.80 -1.32 8.99
N TYR A 27 -0.65 -0.01 8.86
CA TYR A 27 -1.69 0.95 9.22
C TYR A 27 -2.90 0.82 8.27
N LEU A 28 -2.67 0.79 6.96
CA LEU A 28 -3.71 0.53 5.96
C LEU A 28 -4.46 -0.77 6.24
N LYS A 29 -3.76 -1.83 6.64
CA LYS A 29 -4.38 -3.12 6.98
C LYS A 29 -5.32 -3.00 8.18
N ARG A 30 -4.94 -2.21 9.19
CA ARG A 30 -5.80 -1.94 10.35
C ARG A 30 -7.02 -1.12 9.96
N LEU A 31 -6.85 -0.12 9.10
CA LEU A 31 -7.93 0.73 8.61
C LEU A 31 -8.98 -0.09 7.84
N PHE A 32 -8.56 -0.92 6.87
CA PHE A 32 -9.49 -1.76 6.12
C PHE A 32 -10.16 -2.83 7.00
N ARG A 33 -9.42 -3.43 7.94
CA ARG A 33 -10.01 -4.37 8.91
C ARG A 33 -11.06 -3.70 9.81
N ARG A 34 -10.85 -2.43 10.20
CA ARG A 34 -11.85 -1.65 10.94
C ARG A 34 -13.06 -1.37 10.06
N TYR A 35 -12.85 -0.90 8.82
CA TYR A 35 -13.93 -0.67 7.87
C TYR A 35 -14.84 -1.89 7.70
N ARG A 36 -14.26 -3.09 7.53
CA ARG A 36 -15.03 -4.34 7.43
C ARG A 36 -15.89 -4.66 8.66
N LYS A 37 -15.49 -4.19 9.86
CA LYS A 37 -16.19 -4.48 11.12
C LYS A 37 -17.28 -3.46 11.45
N VAL A 38 -17.02 -2.18 11.19
CA VAL A 38 -17.87 -1.06 11.67
C VAL A 38 -18.37 -0.16 10.54
N ASN A 39 -18.04 -0.46 9.28
CA ASN A 39 -18.36 0.35 8.09
C ASN A 39 -17.93 1.82 8.18
N GLU A 40 -16.93 2.12 9.02
CA GLU A 40 -16.39 3.45 9.21
C GLU A 40 -14.91 3.47 8.80
N LEU A 41 -14.53 4.44 7.97
CA LEU A 41 -13.18 4.57 7.44
C LEU A 41 -12.77 6.04 7.35
N ARG A 42 -11.56 6.35 7.82
CA ARG A 42 -10.97 7.70 7.69
C ARG A 42 -10.31 7.81 6.32
N GLU A 43 -11.08 8.18 5.32
CA GLU A 43 -10.68 8.18 3.90
C GLU A 43 -9.41 9.00 3.65
N GLN A 44 -9.32 10.20 4.25
CA GLN A 44 -8.13 11.07 4.12
C GLN A 44 -6.84 10.38 4.59
N LEU A 45 -6.90 9.56 5.65
CA LEU A 45 -5.74 8.81 6.12
C LEU A 45 -5.35 7.70 5.14
N VAL A 46 -6.34 7.01 4.58
CA VAL A 46 -6.11 5.96 3.58
C VAL A 46 -5.42 6.55 2.36
N ILE A 47 -5.96 7.64 1.83
CA ILE A 47 -5.41 8.33 0.66
C ILE A 47 -3.99 8.80 0.93
N ASN A 48 -3.73 9.46 2.07
CA ASN A 48 -2.40 9.93 2.43
C ASN A 48 -1.38 8.77 2.52
N HIS A 49 -1.75 7.65 3.14
CA HIS A 49 -0.86 6.49 3.21
C HIS A 49 -0.59 5.91 1.82
N LEU A 50 -1.59 5.82 0.95
CA LEU A 50 -1.40 5.35 -0.42
C LEU A 50 -0.48 6.30 -1.20
N VAL A 51 -0.73 7.60 -1.21
CA VAL A 51 0.09 8.57 -1.95
C VAL A 51 1.56 8.51 -1.53
N VAL A 52 1.86 8.48 -0.23
CA VAL A 52 3.24 8.38 0.24
C VAL A 52 3.89 7.07 -0.22
N LEU A 53 3.19 5.95 -0.12
CA LEU A 53 3.71 4.65 -0.56
C LEU A 53 4.00 4.62 -2.07
N TYR A 54 3.13 5.20 -2.89
CA TYR A 54 3.34 5.28 -4.33
C TYR A 54 4.49 6.22 -4.70
N ASN A 55 4.69 7.32 -3.96
CA ASN A 55 5.79 8.24 -4.20
C ASN A 55 7.16 7.64 -3.89
N VAL A 56 7.27 6.77 -2.86
CA VAL A 56 8.57 6.23 -2.43
C VAL A 56 8.92 4.87 -3.05
N PHE A 57 7.93 4.06 -3.40
CA PHE A 57 8.16 2.74 -4.02
C PHE A 57 7.87 2.72 -5.53
N GLY A 58 7.19 3.73 -6.06
CA GLY A 58 6.66 3.71 -7.42
C GLY A 58 5.42 2.83 -7.56
N PRO A 59 4.67 2.98 -8.67
CA PRO A 59 3.33 2.40 -8.82
C PRO A 59 3.32 0.87 -8.88
N GLU A 60 4.28 0.25 -9.58
CA GLU A 60 4.31 -1.21 -9.74
C GLU A 60 4.62 -1.93 -8.41
N VAL A 61 5.63 -1.44 -7.69
CA VAL A 61 6.11 -2.04 -6.44
C VAL A 61 5.13 -1.75 -5.31
N ALA A 62 4.64 -0.52 -5.18
CA ALA A 62 3.64 -0.16 -4.17
C ALA A 62 2.38 -1.02 -4.31
N THR A 63 1.84 -1.16 -5.53
CA THR A 63 0.69 -2.02 -5.78
C THR A 63 0.97 -3.46 -5.39
N ARG A 64 2.07 -4.04 -5.88
CA ARG A 64 2.43 -5.43 -5.55
C ARG A 64 2.55 -5.64 -4.04
N MET A 65 3.18 -4.72 -3.33
CA MET A 65 3.35 -4.81 -1.87
C MET A 65 2.03 -4.67 -1.12
N LEU A 66 1.13 -3.78 -1.56
CA LEU A 66 -0.21 -3.62 -0.99
C LEU A 66 -0.99 -4.93 -1.08
N PHE A 67 -1.10 -5.51 -2.29
CA PHE A 67 -1.85 -6.77 -2.49
C PHE A 67 -1.20 -7.97 -1.80
N PHE A 68 0.13 -7.99 -1.68
CA PHE A 68 0.85 -9.03 -0.93
C PHE A 68 0.62 -8.96 0.58
N LYS A 69 0.46 -7.75 1.16
CA LYS A 69 0.29 -7.55 2.61
C LYS A 69 -1.17 -7.57 3.08
N MET A 70 -2.11 -7.22 2.20
CA MET A 70 -3.55 -7.17 2.51
C MET A 70 -4.20 -8.55 2.51
N SER A 71 -5.29 -8.70 3.28
CA SER A 71 -6.17 -9.87 3.17
C SER A 71 -6.99 -9.78 1.90
N LYS A 72 -7.36 -10.93 1.32
CA LYS A 72 -8.26 -11.00 0.16
C LYS A 72 -9.61 -10.34 0.43
N ASP A 73 -10.09 -10.43 1.66
CA ASP A 73 -11.34 -9.80 2.10
C ASP A 73 -11.32 -8.28 1.96
N ASP A 74 -10.13 -7.68 2.06
CA ASP A 74 -9.94 -6.23 2.03
C ASP A 74 -9.62 -5.73 0.60
N TYR A 75 -9.51 -6.63 -0.39
CA TYR A 75 -9.18 -6.27 -1.77
C TYR A 75 -10.23 -5.39 -2.43
N SER A 76 -11.51 -5.60 -2.11
CA SER A 76 -12.58 -4.77 -2.64
C SER A 76 -12.40 -3.31 -2.24
N ALA A 77 -12.20 -3.05 -0.93
CA ALA A 77 -11.96 -1.71 -0.43
C ALA A 77 -10.68 -1.10 -1.00
N LEU A 78 -9.57 -1.86 -1.00
CA LEU A 78 -8.31 -1.40 -1.59
C LEU A 78 -8.48 -1.01 -3.07
N LYS A 79 -9.11 -1.87 -3.88
CA LYS A 79 -9.33 -1.63 -5.32
C LYS A 79 -10.12 -0.35 -5.55
N THR A 80 -11.14 -0.07 -4.73
CA THR A 80 -11.91 1.18 -4.83
C THR A 80 -11.01 2.41 -4.66
N TYR A 81 -10.11 2.42 -3.67
CA TYR A 81 -9.19 3.54 -3.48
C TYR A 81 -8.15 3.66 -4.60
N LEU A 82 -7.65 2.53 -5.11
CA LEU A 82 -6.68 2.55 -6.21
C LEU A 82 -7.32 3.04 -7.52
N LEU A 83 -8.58 2.69 -7.77
CA LEU A 83 -9.37 3.22 -8.89
C LEU A 83 -9.66 4.71 -8.71
N PHE A 84 -10.05 5.13 -7.50
CA PHE A 84 -10.28 6.55 -7.19
C PHE A 84 -9.04 7.40 -7.46
N LEU A 85 -7.85 6.90 -7.13
CA LEU A 85 -6.58 7.59 -7.38
C LEU A 85 -6.07 7.42 -8.83
N SER A 86 -6.76 6.67 -9.69
CA SER A 86 -6.33 6.35 -11.06
C SER A 86 -4.95 5.67 -11.14
N ILE A 87 -4.62 4.86 -10.15
CA ILE A 87 -3.31 4.16 -10.02
C ILE A 87 -3.43 2.63 -10.07
N MET A 88 -4.64 2.10 -10.25
CA MET A 88 -4.87 0.65 -10.34
C MET A 88 -4.30 0.10 -11.66
N PRO A 89 -3.32 -0.83 -11.64
CA PRO A 89 -2.80 -1.43 -12.86
C PRO A 89 -3.72 -2.53 -13.39
N ASP A 90 -3.67 -2.76 -14.71
CA ASP A 90 -4.46 -3.80 -15.38
C ASP A 90 -4.11 -5.22 -14.93
N LYS A 91 -2.82 -5.44 -14.60
CA LYS A 91 -2.30 -6.74 -14.14
C LYS A 91 -1.27 -6.53 -13.04
N ILE A 92 -1.45 -7.24 -11.92
CA ILE A 92 -0.49 -7.25 -10.82
C ILE A 92 0.31 -8.55 -10.88
N LYS A 93 1.61 -8.46 -11.18
CA LYS A 93 2.50 -9.62 -11.29
C LYS A 93 3.09 -10.00 -9.92
N GLY A 94 3.27 -11.30 -9.68
CA GLY A 94 4.07 -11.81 -8.55
C GLY A 94 3.47 -11.62 -7.16
N VAL A 95 2.12 -11.61 -7.04
CA VAL A 95 1.41 -11.60 -5.74
C VAL A 95 1.31 -13.00 -5.12
N LYS A 96 1.49 -14.06 -5.91
CA LYS A 96 1.36 -15.47 -5.48
C LYS A 96 2.60 -16.36 -5.71
N GLY A 97 3.77 -15.76 -5.89
CA GLY A 97 4.95 -16.49 -6.38
C GLY A 97 4.95 -16.48 -7.89
#